data_AF-A0A2H0WAZ1-F1
#
_entry.id   AF-A0A2H0WAZ1-F1
#
_cell.length_a   1.000
_cell.length_b   1.000
_cell.length_c   1.000
_cell.angle_alpha   90.00
_cell.angle_beta   90.00
_cell.angle_gamma   90.00
#
_symmetry.space_group_name_H-M   'P 1'
#
loop_
_entity.id
_entity.type
_entity.pdbx_description
1 polymer ?
#
loop_
_entity_poly.entity_id
_entity_poly.type
_entity_poly.pdbx_seq_one_letter_code
_entity_poly.pdbx_strand_id
1 'polypeptide(L)'
;MVDQDISPHKKTSAIAPVGDRFLAAAFDAVIFTPIFSFILAGVFRHLERVYFMAPESFEFIVILGVSVMLICLLTLCLETFFLVWKGATPGQYFFKIRVVDASYPQGRLRFSQAFLRTFLWIIELIPLALPLMEIFSEVDRRPLHDRAAGTKVITLKKIESNHPHVLEAHFVRQTLLGVSLFIFVWMLITTAQVYHVALDGGFKKSELEENSYFCAQVTESMAKRNDQDRSKRIDQALALYFVGEISEDCLHAEADFVLWTLDEGDKAWAYLAKGMIKKYDHSQYKSYLEKACENDAAAEPCKIAEYQLDSSRPMPTNSQTAQILMVTTQYEDGKYSKAEVLFKSLMKTPGFRNFAQQGLVKTLWAENKVERAKGAYQSIMVGLPEDSRNDLSAWICHEELDQSCGSEAVEACEDLKRDIADERREINSSFIGLALIREKECRQTGAVSYVQFHQLLEQKEDVLAFVQAIARDSKKSNSERDTILQNLAFRDESVRPGFLRLMALQEWLKHPRSKKDLSLVVKFLEEKKTRDLGWIKVYQKALASVMKIGEKELAAKIIGLPSMEMARQYDFIDMQNKALAWMGKSQNRIPASVPSVDSRESSR
;
A
#
# COMPACT_ATOMS: atom_id res chain seq x y z
N MET A 1 -24.58 -73.35 -67.71
CA MET A 1 -25.79 -72.83 -67.05
C MET A 1 -25.48 -72.75 -65.56
N VAL A 2 -25.11 -71.56 -65.10
CA VAL A 2 -24.97 -71.21 -63.68
C VAL A 2 -25.82 -69.96 -63.54
N ASP A 3 -26.96 -70.10 -62.86
CA ASP A 3 -27.83 -68.98 -62.50
C ASP A 3 -27.01 -68.00 -61.63
N GLN A 4 -26.76 -66.80 -62.17
CA GLN A 4 -26.29 -65.68 -61.37
C GLN A 4 -27.48 -65.18 -60.55
N ASP A 5 -27.48 -65.55 -59.27
CA ASP A 5 -28.34 -64.97 -58.24
C ASP A 5 -28.34 -63.44 -58.35
N ILE A 6 -29.51 -62.91 -58.69
CA ILE A 6 -29.84 -61.49 -58.59
C ILE A 6 -29.88 -61.18 -57.09
N SER A 7 -28.71 -60.87 -56.53
CA SER A 7 -28.58 -60.32 -55.18
C SER A 7 -29.55 -59.13 -55.05
N PRO A 8 -30.48 -59.13 -54.08
CA PRO A 8 -31.41 -58.04 -53.91
C PRO A 8 -30.60 -56.76 -53.70
N HIS A 9 -30.61 -55.86 -54.70
CA HIS A 9 -29.90 -54.59 -54.64
C HIS A 9 -30.21 -53.91 -53.31
N LYS A 10 -29.22 -53.95 -52.40
CA LYS A 10 -29.29 -53.33 -51.08
C LYS A 10 -29.45 -51.83 -51.32
N LYS A 11 -30.70 -51.33 -51.26
CA LYS A 11 -31.01 -49.91 -51.47
C LYS A 11 -30.11 -49.09 -50.53
N THR A 12 -29.10 -48.46 -51.11
CA THR A 12 -28.23 -47.54 -50.40
C THR A 12 -29.09 -46.36 -49.97
N SER A 13 -29.20 -46.13 -48.66
CA SER A 13 -29.96 -45.00 -48.14
C SER A 13 -29.26 -43.71 -48.55
N ALA A 14 -29.99 -42.77 -49.17
CA ALA A 14 -29.43 -41.50 -49.61
C ALA A 14 -28.94 -40.67 -48.41
N ILE A 15 -27.80 -40.01 -48.57
CA ILE A 15 -27.21 -39.11 -47.57
C ILE A 15 -28.09 -37.86 -47.45
N ALA A 16 -28.36 -37.40 -46.23
CA ALA A 16 -29.16 -36.20 -46.02
C ALA A 16 -28.46 -34.93 -46.56
N PRO A 17 -29.15 -34.08 -47.37
CA PRO A 17 -28.63 -32.80 -47.82
C PRO A 17 -28.22 -31.89 -46.66
N VAL A 18 -27.16 -31.09 -46.82
CA VAL A 18 -26.66 -30.18 -45.77
C VAL A 18 -27.72 -29.16 -45.36
N GLY A 19 -28.47 -28.61 -46.33
CA GLY A 19 -29.56 -27.67 -46.05
C GLY A 19 -30.67 -28.27 -45.17
N ASP A 20 -31.06 -29.53 -45.40
CA ASP A 20 -32.05 -30.23 -44.55
C ASP A 20 -31.54 -30.40 -43.11
N ARG A 21 -30.23 -30.65 -42.93
CA ARG A 21 -29.62 -30.77 -41.60
C ARG A 21 -29.56 -29.42 -40.88
N PHE A 22 -29.19 -28.36 -41.59
CA PHE A 22 -29.17 -27.00 -41.05
C PHE A 22 -30.57 -26.54 -40.64
N LEU A 23 -31.56 -26.72 -41.51
CA LEU A 23 -32.95 -26.37 -41.22
C LEU A 23 -33.51 -27.20 -40.06
N ALA A 24 -33.16 -28.49 -39.97
CA ALA A 24 -33.52 -29.32 -38.83
C ALA A 24 -32.94 -28.78 -37.52
N ALA A 25 -31.65 -28.43 -37.48
CA ALA A 25 -31.01 -27.85 -36.31
C ALA A 25 -31.62 -26.48 -35.91
N ALA A 26 -31.92 -25.62 -36.90
CA ALA A 26 -32.61 -24.36 -36.66
C ALA A 26 -34.03 -24.58 -36.08
N PHE A 27 -34.74 -25.59 -36.57
CA PHE A 27 -36.06 -25.96 -36.07
C PHE A 27 -35.99 -26.53 -34.64
N ASP A 28 -34.99 -27.37 -34.36
CA ASP A 28 -34.71 -27.86 -33.01
C ASP A 28 -34.40 -26.70 -32.05
N ALA A 29 -33.62 -25.71 -32.47
CA ALA A 29 -33.37 -24.51 -31.67
C ALA A 29 -34.68 -23.77 -31.35
N VAL A 30 -35.53 -23.51 -32.34
CA VAL A 30 -36.84 -22.86 -32.12
C VAL A 30 -37.73 -23.64 -31.14
N ILE A 31 -37.68 -24.98 -31.16
CA ILE A 31 -38.47 -25.84 -30.25
C ILE A 31 -37.85 -25.88 -28.85
N PHE A 32 -36.53 -26.05 -28.74
CA PHE A 32 -35.86 -26.25 -27.45
C PHE A 32 -35.62 -24.94 -26.70
N THR A 33 -35.41 -23.82 -27.38
CA THR A 33 -35.23 -22.50 -26.74
C THR A 33 -36.34 -22.13 -25.74
N PRO A 34 -37.65 -22.20 -26.06
CA PRO A 34 -38.70 -21.90 -25.09
C PRO A 34 -38.73 -22.89 -23.92
N ILE A 35 -38.40 -24.16 -24.15
CA ILE A 35 -38.32 -25.18 -23.10
C ILE A 35 -37.16 -24.88 -22.15
N PHE A 36 -35.98 -24.59 -22.69
CA PHE A 36 -34.81 -24.19 -21.90
C PHE A 36 -35.04 -22.88 -21.17
N SER A 37 -35.65 -21.88 -21.83
CA SER A 37 -36.00 -20.60 -21.23
C SER A 37 -36.96 -20.78 -20.05
N PHE A 38 -37.95 -21.66 -20.17
CA PHE A 38 -38.87 -21.98 -19.08
C PHE A 38 -38.17 -22.66 -17.90
N ILE A 39 -37.35 -23.69 -18.17
CA ILE A 39 -36.59 -24.42 -17.13
C ILE A 39 -35.58 -23.51 -16.42
N LEU A 40 -34.91 -22.63 -17.17
CA LEU A 40 -33.84 -21.77 -16.67
C LEU A 40 -34.31 -20.34 -16.33
N ALA A 41 -35.62 -20.08 -16.31
CA ALA A 41 -36.17 -18.74 -16.08
C ALA A 41 -35.65 -18.08 -14.79
N GLY A 42 -35.49 -18.87 -13.72
CA GLY A 42 -34.93 -18.38 -12.45
C GLY A 42 -33.47 -17.96 -12.56
N VAL A 43 -32.66 -18.74 -13.27
CA VAL A 43 -31.24 -18.47 -13.51
C VAL A 43 -31.07 -17.23 -14.39
N PHE A 44 -31.84 -17.13 -15.48
CA PHE A 44 -31.78 -15.97 -16.37
C PHE A 44 -32.18 -14.66 -15.68
N ARG A 45 -33.20 -14.67 -14.81
CA ARG A 45 -33.56 -13.49 -14.01
C ARG A 45 -32.44 -13.05 -13.07
N HIS A 46 -31.69 -14.00 -12.52
CA HIS A 46 -30.56 -13.68 -11.66
C HIS A 46 -29.38 -13.13 -12.47
N LEU A 47 -29.07 -13.78 -13.60
CA LEU A 47 -28.04 -13.34 -14.55
C LEU A 47 -28.31 -11.90 -15.05
N GLU A 48 -29.55 -11.60 -15.43
CA GLU A 48 -29.97 -10.25 -15.86
C GLU A 48 -29.74 -9.20 -14.77
N ARG A 49 -30.12 -9.52 -13.52
CA ARG A 49 -29.92 -8.60 -12.39
C ARG A 49 -28.43 -8.30 -12.15
N VAL A 50 -27.60 -9.34 -12.14
CA VAL A 50 -26.16 -9.18 -11.90
C VAL A 50 -25.49 -8.44 -13.06
N TYR A 51 -25.88 -8.74 -14.30
CA TYR A 51 -25.38 -8.03 -15.49
C TYR A 51 -25.61 -6.52 -15.43
N PHE A 52 -26.80 -6.08 -15.00
CA PHE A 52 -27.09 -4.64 -14.89
C PHE A 52 -26.43 -3.96 -13.69
N MET A 53 -26.09 -4.69 -12.64
CA MET A 53 -25.46 -4.11 -11.45
C MET A 53 -23.93 -4.08 -11.55
N ALA A 54 -23.31 -5.14 -12.06
CA ALA A 54 -21.86 -5.29 -12.07
C ALA A 54 -21.40 -6.25 -13.20
N PRO A 55 -21.34 -5.79 -14.45
CA PRO A 55 -21.03 -6.63 -15.61
C PRO A 55 -19.60 -7.19 -15.60
N GLU A 56 -18.68 -6.55 -14.88
CA GLU A 56 -17.27 -6.97 -14.76
C GLU A 56 -17.00 -7.81 -13.50
N SER A 57 -18.03 -8.09 -12.69
CA SER A 57 -17.85 -8.86 -11.45
C SER A 57 -17.50 -10.32 -11.71
N PHE A 58 -16.69 -10.91 -10.82
CA PHE A 58 -16.42 -12.34 -10.82
C PHE A 58 -17.72 -13.17 -10.66
N GLU A 59 -18.68 -12.67 -9.88
CA GLU A 59 -19.99 -13.30 -9.71
C GLU A 59 -20.74 -13.44 -11.04
N PHE A 60 -20.72 -12.41 -11.88
CA PHE A 60 -21.31 -12.46 -13.21
C PHE A 60 -20.71 -13.59 -14.07
N ILE A 61 -19.38 -13.69 -14.11
CA ILE A 61 -18.66 -14.72 -14.88
C ILE A 61 -19.05 -16.12 -14.39
N VAL A 62 -19.11 -16.32 -13.08
CA VAL A 62 -19.49 -17.62 -12.49
C VAL A 62 -20.94 -17.98 -12.84
N ILE A 63 -21.89 -17.05 -12.67
CA ILE A 63 -23.32 -17.30 -12.97
C ILE A 63 -23.50 -17.57 -14.47
N LEU A 64 -22.82 -16.82 -15.34
CA LEU A 64 -22.83 -17.05 -16.79
C LEU A 64 -22.28 -18.45 -17.12
N GLY A 65 -21.15 -18.84 -16.53
CA GLY A 65 -20.56 -20.16 -16.70
C GLY A 65 -21.49 -21.30 -16.28
N VAL A 66 -22.13 -21.17 -15.11
CA VAL A 66 -23.14 -22.13 -14.62
C VAL A 66 -24.34 -22.20 -15.57
N SER A 67 -24.80 -21.05 -16.08
CA SER A 67 -25.94 -20.98 -17.02
C SER A 67 -25.61 -21.72 -18.32
N VAL A 68 -24.45 -21.46 -18.91
CA VAL A 68 -23.98 -22.15 -20.12
C VAL A 68 -23.85 -23.65 -19.88
N MET A 69 -23.26 -24.06 -18.76
CA MET A 69 -23.13 -25.49 -18.39
C MET A 69 -24.50 -26.17 -18.27
N LEU A 70 -25.49 -25.52 -17.64
CA LEU A 70 -26.85 -26.05 -17.52
C LEU A 70 -27.53 -26.19 -18.88
N ILE A 71 -27.39 -25.21 -19.78
CA ILE A 71 -27.91 -25.29 -21.15
C ILE A 71 -27.27 -26.46 -21.90
N CYS A 72 -25.94 -26.61 -21.81
CA CYS A 72 -25.21 -27.73 -22.42
C CYS A 72 -25.71 -29.08 -21.88
N LEU A 73 -25.89 -29.21 -20.55
CA LEU A 73 -26.39 -30.43 -19.93
C LEU A 73 -27.83 -30.75 -20.37
N LEU A 74 -28.71 -29.76 -20.39
CA LEU A 74 -30.09 -29.94 -20.85
C LEU A 74 -30.14 -30.36 -22.33
N THR A 75 -29.33 -29.72 -23.18
CA THR A 75 -29.18 -30.07 -24.59
C THR A 75 -28.68 -31.50 -24.75
N LEU A 76 -27.62 -31.86 -24.01
CA LEU A 76 -27.03 -33.19 -24.00
C LEU A 76 -28.07 -34.26 -23.64
N CYS A 77 -28.85 -34.03 -22.58
CA CYS A 77 -29.88 -34.94 -22.11
C CYS A 77 -31.04 -35.08 -23.12
N LEU A 78 -31.60 -33.96 -23.60
CA LEU A 78 -32.76 -33.97 -24.49
C LEU A 78 -32.41 -34.57 -25.86
N GLU A 79 -31.33 -34.15 -26.50
CA GLU A 79 -30.96 -34.69 -27.81
C GLU A 79 -30.59 -36.17 -27.73
N THR A 80 -29.81 -36.58 -26.72
CA THR A 80 -29.50 -38.00 -26.50
C THR A 80 -30.77 -38.81 -26.33
N PHE A 81 -31.74 -38.33 -25.56
CA PHE A 81 -33.03 -38.98 -25.38
C PHE A 81 -33.78 -39.18 -26.70
N PHE A 82 -33.93 -38.11 -27.51
CA PHE A 82 -34.62 -38.21 -28.80
C PHE A 82 -33.89 -39.09 -29.81
N LEU A 83 -32.55 -39.02 -29.86
CA LEU A 83 -31.73 -39.85 -30.72
C LEU A 83 -31.83 -41.34 -30.37
N VAL A 84 -31.84 -41.69 -29.08
CA VAL A 84 -32.02 -43.10 -28.65
C VAL A 84 -33.45 -43.57 -28.93
N TRP A 85 -34.46 -42.72 -28.70
CA TRP A 85 -35.85 -43.13 -28.81
C TRP A 85 -36.34 -43.23 -30.27
N LYS A 86 -36.04 -42.23 -31.10
CA LYS A 86 -36.56 -42.11 -32.48
C LYS A 86 -35.48 -42.17 -33.55
N GLY A 87 -34.20 -42.14 -33.17
CA GLY A 87 -33.10 -41.98 -34.13
C GLY A 87 -33.05 -40.59 -34.76
N ALA A 88 -33.78 -39.61 -34.22
CA ALA A 88 -33.91 -38.27 -34.77
C ALA A 88 -34.37 -37.30 -33.67
N THR A 89 -33.84 -36.08 -33.67
CA THR A 89 -34.41 -34.93 -32.94
C THR A 89 -35.74 -34.49 -33.58
N PRO A 90 -36.59 -33.70 -32.90
CA PRO A 90 -37.87 -33.24 -33.44
C PRO A 90 -37.77 -32.58 -34.82
N GLY A 91 -36.79 -31.71 -35.03
CA GLY A 91 -36.48 -31.06 -36.31
C GLY A 91 -36.01 -32.06 -37.35
N GLN A 92 -35.09 -32.96 -37.00
CA GLN A 92 -34.66 -34.02 -37.89
C GLN A 92 -35.83 -34.91 -38.34
N TYR A 93 -36.73 -35.24 -37.41
CA TYR A 93 -37.93 -35.99 -37.68
C TYR A 93 -38.86 -35.27 -38.67
N PHE A 94 -39.08 -33.96 -38.47
CA PHE A 94 -39.90 -33.12 -39.35
C PHE A 94 -39.35 -33.08 -40.78
N PHE A 95 -38.02 -32.93 -40.94
CA PHE A 95 -37.35 -32.94 -42.24
C PHE A 95 -37.15 -34.36 -42.83
N LYS A 96 -37.72 -35.40 -42.21
CA LYS A 96 -37.61 -36.80 -42.65
C LYS A 96 -36.15 -37.26 -42.77
N ILE A 97 -35.28 -36.80 -41.87
CA ILE A 97 -33.90 -37.27 -41.73
C ILE A 97 -33.75 -38.10 -40.46
N ARG A 98 -32.83 -39.07 -40.49
CA ARG A 98 -32.60 -39.97 -39.38
C ARG A 98 -31.10 -40.21 -39.21
N VAL A 99 -30.67 -40.25 -37.96
CA VAL A 99 -29.34 -40.69 -37.58
C VAL A 99 -29.34 -42.21 -37.45
N VAL A 100 -28.40 -42.87 -38.12
CA VAL A 100 -28.21 -44.32 -38.06
C VAL A 100 -26.75 -44.66 -37.77
N ASP A 101 -26.50 -45.88 -37.29
CA ASP A 101 -25.15 -46.42 -37.20
C ASP A 101 -24.53 -46.49 -38.61
N ALA A 102 -23.29 -46.02 -38.76
CA ALA A 102 -22.60 -46.02 -40.03
C ALA A 102 -22.38 -47.43 -40.59
N SER A 103 -22.10 -48.40 -39.71
CA SER A 103 -21.84 -49.81 -39.99
C SER A 103 -23.12 -50.61 -40.20
N TYR A 104 -24.17 -50.31 -39.40
CA TYR A 104 -25.43 -51.05 -39.42
C TYR A 104 -26.65 -50.12 -39.62
N PRO A 105 -26.98 -49.73 -40.88
CA PRO A 105 -27.98 -48.70 -41.16
C PRO A 105 -29.41 -49.03 -40.70
N GLN A 106 -29.72 -50.32 -40.49
CA GLN A 106 -31.04 -50.78 -40.06
C GLN A 106 -31.19 -50.82 -38.53
N GLY A 107 -30.10 -50.68 -37.78
CA GLY A 107 -30.09 -50.76 -36.32
C GLY A 107 -30.54 -49.47 -35.62
N ARG A 108 -30.96 -49.60 -34.37
CA ARG A 108 -31.14 -48.44 -33.46
C ARG A 108 -29.78 -47.98 -32.95
N LEU A 109 -29.64 -46.67 -32.71
CA LEU A 109 -28.45 -46.10 -32.08
C LEU A 109 -28.29 -46.62 -30.65
N ARG A 110 -27.06 -46.93 -30.28
CA ARG A 110 -26.71 -47.21 -28.87
C ARG A 110 -26.73 -45.90 -28.08
N PHE A 111 -27.06 -45.96 -26.80
CA PHE A 111 -27.03 -44.79 -25.91
C PHE A 111 -25.65 -44.11 -25.92
N SER A 112 -24.56 -44.88 -25.86
CA SER A 112 -23.19 -44.32 -25.91
C SER A 112 -22.87 -43.61 -27.22
N GLN A 113 -23.38 -44.09 -28.36
CA GLN A 113 -23.21 -43.41 -29.66
C GLN A 113 -24.00 -42.11 -29.70
N ALA A 114 -25.25 -42.11 -29.24
CA ALA A 114 -26.09 -40.91 -29.19
C ALA A 114 -25.51 -39.86 -28.22
N PHE A 115 -25.05 -40.29 -27.04
CA PHE A 115 -24.42 -39.43 -26.04
C PHE A 115 -23.12 -38.82 -26.57
N LEU A 116 -22.20 -39.65 -27.09
CA LEU A 116 -20.91 -39.17 -27.62
C LEU A 116 -21.11 -38.22 -28.80
N ARG A 117 -22.06 -38.53 -29.70
CA ARG A 117 -22.44 -37.66 -30.82
C ARG A 117 -22.88 -36.29 -30.32
N THR A 118 -23.80 -36.25 -29.36
CA THR A 118 -24.37 -35.00 -28.83
C THR A 118 -23.32 -34.21 -28.05
N PHE A 119 -22.50 -34.89 -27.25
CA PHE A 119 -21.42 -34.27 -26.49
C PHE A 119 -20.38 -33.60 -27.40
N LEU A 120 -19.95 -34.29 -28.47
CA LEU A 120 -19.02 -33.71 -29.43
C LEU A 120 -19.66 -32.58 -30.24
N TRP A 121 -20.95 -32.70 -30.57
CA TRP A 121 -21.69 -31.62 -31.22
C TRP A 121 -21.69 -30.34 -30.35
N ILE A 122 -21.87 -30.46 -29.03
CA ILE A 122 -21.76 -29.33 -28.10
C ILE A 122 -20.34 -28.76 -28.07
N ILE A 123 -19.31 -29.61 -28.04
CA ILE A 123 -17.91 -29.16 -28.08
C ILE A 123 -17.60 -28.39 -29.36
N GLU A 124 -18.14 -28.83 -30.50
CA GLU A 124 -17.96 -28.16 -31.79
C GLU A 124 -18.59 -26.77 -31.84
N LEU A 125 -19.55 -26.44 -30.97
CA LEU A 125 -20.10 -25.09 -30.85
C LEU A 125 -19.14 -24.10 -30.17
N ILE A 126 -18.21 -24.56 -29.32
CA ILE A 126 -17.22 -23.71 -28.63
C ILE A 126 -16.38 -22.90 -29.64
N PRO A 127 -15.77 -23.51 -30.68
CA PRO A 127 -15.11 -22.78 -31.76
C PRO A 127 -16.10 -22.23 -32.79
N LEU A 128 -17.25 -21.69 -32.36
CA LEU A 128 -18.27 -21.06 -33.21
C LEU A 128 -18.76 -21.95 -34.36
N ALA A 129 -18.97 -23.24 -34.09
CA ALA A 129 -19.41 -24.21 -35.09
C ALA A 129 -18.46 -24.39 -36.29
N LEU A 130 -17.22 -23.88 -36.23
CA LEU A 130 -16.26 -24.05 -37.33
C LEU A 130 -16.05 -25.52 -37.71
N PRO A 131 -15.87 -26.49 -36.78
CA PRO A 131 -15.73 -27.89 -37.14
C PRO A 131 -16.93 -28.48 -37.90
N LEU A 132 -18.14 -27.92 -37.76
CA LEU A 132 -19.31 -28.37 -38.53
C LEU A 132 -19.13 -28.16 -40.03
N MET A 133 -18.28 -27.21 -40.45
CA MET A 133 -17.96 -27.01 -41.87
C MET A 133 -17.32 -28.24 -42.50
N GLU A 134 -16.73 -29.16 -41.72
CA GLU A 134 -16.15 -30.41 -42.24
C GLU A 134 -17.17 -31.24 -43.04
N ILE A 135 -18.48 -31.04 -42.81
CA ILE A 135 -19.56 -31.66 -43.58
C ILE A 135 -19.46 -31.42 -45.09
N PHE A 136 -18.87 -30.29 -45.51
CA PHE A 136 -18.66 -29.94 -46.92
C PHE A 136 -17.39 -30.58 -47.50
N SER A 137 -16.52 -31.12 -46.65
CA SER A 137 -15.26 -31.75 -47.06
C SER A 137 -15.34 -33.27 -47.20
N GLU A 138 -16.17 -33.93 -46.39
CA GLU A 138 -16.24 -35.38 -46.35
C GLU A 138 -17.23 -35.94 -47.39
N VAL A 139 -16.81 -37.00 -48.11
CA VAL A 139 -17.62 -37.63 -49.19
C VAL A 139 -18.98 -38.11 -48.69
N ASP A 140 -19.04 -38.63 -47.47
CA ASP A 140 -20.27 -39.08 -46.81
C ASP A 140 -21.02 -37.96 -46.06
N ARG A 141 -20.52 -36.72 -46.12
CA ARG A 141 -21.01 -35.56 -45.37
C ARG A 141 -21.15 -35.88 -43.88
N ARG A 142 -20.12 -36.48 -43.30
CA ARG A 142 -20.07 -36.82 -41.87
C ARG A 142 -19.22 -35.77 -41.15
N PRO A 143 -19.82 -34.84 -40.38
CA PRO A 143 -19.07 -33.94 -39.51
C PRO A 143 -18.29 -34.72 -38.43
N LEU A 144 -17.37 -34.06 -37.74
CA LEU A 144 -16.50 -34.67 -36.73
C LEU A 144 -17.27 -35.48 -35.67
N HIS A 145 -18.35 -34.96 -35.09
CA HIS A 145 -19.20 -35.66 -34.12
C HIS A 145 -19.84 -36.94 -34.68
N ASP A 146 -20.20 -36.95 -35.97
CA ASP A 146 -20.74 -38.13 -36.64
C ASP A 146 -19.65 -39.18 -36.90
N ARG A 147 -18.44 -38.73 -37.24
CA ARG A 147 -17.28 -39.60 -37.46
C ARG A 147 -16.88 -40.29 -36.16
N ALA A 148 -16.68 -39.52 -35.11
CA ALA A 148 -16.26 -40.00 -33.79
C ALA A 148 -17.31 -40.92 -33.14
N ALA A 149 -18.61 -40.61 -33.30
CA ALA A 149 -19.67 -41.47 -32.78
C ALA A 149 -19.98 -42.70 -33.66
N GLY A 150 -19.35 -42.83 -34.83
CA GLY A 150 -19.65 -43.91 -35.77
C GLY A 150 -21.07 -43.83 -36.35
N THR A 151 -21.63 -42.63 -36.47
CA THR A 151 -23.01 -42.40 -36.96
C THR A 151 -23.01 -41.71 -38.32
N LYS A 152 -24.13 -41.79 -39.03
CA LYS A 152 -24.38 -41.06 -40.28
C LYS A 152 -25.84 -40.61 -40.36
N VAL A 153 -26.07 -39.47 -41.00
CA VAL A 153 -27.43 -38.94 -41.21
C VAL A 153 -27.92 -39.27 -42.62
N ILE A 154 -28.99 -40.04 -42.69
CA ILE A 154 -29.65 -40.43 -43.94
C ILE A 154 -30.97 -39.68 -44.13
N THR A 155 -31.38 -39.47 -45.37
CA THR A 155 -32.70 -38.94 -45.70
C THR A 155 -33.67 -40.06 -46.03
N LEU A 156 -34.91 -39.94 -45.55
CA LEU A 156 -36.03 -40.79 -45.93
C LEU A 156 -36.74 -40.26 -47.19
N LYS A 157 -36.35 -39.08 -47.68
CA LYS A 157 -36.83 -38.53 -48.96
C LYS A 157 -36.19 -39.31 -50.11
N LYS A 158 -36.94 -39.53 -51.19
CA LYS A 158 -36.43 -40.16 -52.43
C LYS A 158 -35.67 -39.13 -53.27
N ILE A 159 -34.49 -38.73 -52.82
CA ILE A 159 -33.62 -37.74 -53.48
C ILE A 159 -32.26 -38.41 -53.74
N GLU A 160 -31.64 -38.12 -54.89
CA GLU A 160 -30.28 -38.56 -55.19
C GLU A 160 -29.26 -37.85 -54.28
N SER A 161 -28.26 -38.59 -53.81
CA SER A 161 -27.22 -38.05 -52.94
C SER A 161 -26.23 -37.21 -53.75
N ASN A 162 -26.23 -35.90 -53.53
CA ASN A 162 -25.17 -35.02 -54.03
C ASN A 162 -23.94 -35.15 -53.13
N HIS A 163 -22.86 -35.70 -53.66
CA HIS A 163 -21.55 -35.65 -53.01
C HIS A 163 -20.98 -34.22 -53.11
N PRO A 164 -20.15 -33.77 -52.14
CA PRO A 164 -19.49 -32.47 -52.25
C PRO A 164 -18.58 -32.44 -53.49
N HIS A 165 -18.48 -31.27 -54.12
CA HIS A 165 -17.56 -31.10 -55.23
C HIS A 165 -16.11 -31.12 -54.73
N VAL A 166 -15.16 -31.69 -55.48
CA VAL A 166 -13.76 -31.84 -55.03
C VAL A 166 -13.13 -30.49 -54.63
N LEU A 167 -13.45 -29.42 -55.38
CA LEU A 167 -13.00 -28.06 -55.06
C LEU A 167 -13.58 -27.51 -53.76
N GLU A 168 -14.86 -27.79 -53.48
CA GLU A 168 -15.53 -27.40 -52.24
C GLU A 168 -14.85 -28.08 -51.04
N ALA A 169 -14.61 -29.39 -51.17
CA ALA A 169 -13.97 -30.17 -50.13
C ALA A 169 -12.54 -29.70 -49.85
N HIS A 170 -11.75 -29.43 -50.89
CA HIS A 170 -10.40 -28.90 -50.74
C HIS A 170 -10.41 -27.50 -50.12
N PHE A 171 -11.28 -26.59 -50.58
CA PHE A 171 -11.39 -25.23 -50.05
C PHE A 171 -11.70 -25.25 -48.56
N VAL A 172 -12.74 -25.97 -48.15
CA VAL A 172 -13.16 -26.02 -46.74
C VAL A 172 -12.09 -26.62 -45.85
N ARG A 173 -11.39 -27.66 -46.31
CA ARG A 173 -10.29 -28.27 -45.54
C ARG A 173 -9.14 -27.28 -45.32
N GLN A 174 -8.76 -26.51 -46.34
CA GLN A 174 -7.71 -25.50 -46.21
C GLN A 174 -8.14 -24.33 -45.32
N THR A 175 -9.40 -23.88 -45.44
CA THR A 175 -9.96 -22.83 -44.57
C THR A 175 -9.98 -23.27 -43.11
N LEU A 176 -10.43 -24.49 -42.82
CA LEU A 176 -10.45 -25.02 -41.46
C LEU A 176 -9.07 -25.12 -40.85
N LEU A 177 -8.08 -25.59 -41.62
CA LEU A 177 -6.69 -25.65 -41.17
C LEU A 177 -6.15 -24.24 -40.86
N GLY A 178 -6.37 -23.28 -41.76
CA GLY A 178 -5.91 -21.90 -41.59
C GLY A 178 -6.53 -21.21 -40.36
N VAL A 179 -7.84 -21.33 -40.18
CA VAL A 179 -8.55 -20.76 -39.02
C VAL A 179 -8.12 -21.44 -37.72
N SER A 180 -7.95 -22.77 -37.72
CA SER A 180 -7.49 -23.50 -36.54
C SER A 180 -6.08 -23.07 -36.11
N LEU A 181 -5.16 -22.88 -37.06
CA LEU A 181 -3.82 -22.38 -36.79
C LEU A 181 -3.85 -20.95 -36.25
N PHE A 182 -4.70 -20.08 -36.80
CA PHE A 182 -4.89 -18.72 -36.31
C PHE A 182 -5.39 -18.70 -34.85
N ILE A 183 -6.42 -19.48 -34.52
CA ILE A 183 -6.96 -19.59 -33.16
C ILE A 183 -5.88 -20.11 -32.20
N PHE A 184 -5.10 -21.12 -32.61
CA PHE A 184 -4.03 -21.68 -31.78
C PHE A 184 -2.93 -20.65 -31.47
N VAL A 185 -2.47 -19.90 -32.47
CA VAL A 185 -1.48 -18.82 -32.28
C VAL A 185 -2.04 -17.73 -31.37
N TRP A 186 -3.30 -17.34 -31.57
CA TRP A 186 -3.96 -16.35 -30.72
C TRP A 186 -4.04 -16.82 -29.26
N MET A 187 -4.42 -18.08 -29.01
CA MET A 187 -4.45 -18.67 -27.67
C MET A 187 -3.06 -18.67 -27.00
N LEU A 188 -1.98 -18.96 -27.75
CA LEU A 188 -0.62 -18.90 -27.20
C LEU A 188 -0.22 -17.48 -26.79
N ILE A 189 -0.54 -16.48 -27.63
CA ILE A 189 -0.26 -15.07 -27.34
C ILE A 189 -1.02 -14.62 -26.09
N THR A 190 -2.32 -14.88 -26.03
CA THR A 190 -3.14 -14.49 -24.87
C THR A 190 -2.69 -15.20 -23.59
N THR A 191 -2.32 -16.47 -23.67
CA THR A 191 -1.82 -17.23 -22.51
C THR A 191 -0.50 -16.67 -22.02
N ALA A 192 0.43 -16.32 -22.92
CA ALA A 192 1.68 -15.68 -22.56
C ALA A 192 1.46 -14.30 -21.90
N GLN A 193 0.54 -13.49 -22.44
CA GLN A 193 0.18 -12.20 -21.85
C GLN A 193 -0.42 -12.35 -20.45
N VAL A 194 -1.38 -13.26 -20.27
CA VAL A 194 -1.99 -13.54 -18.96
C VAL A 194 -0.95 -14.07 -17.97
N TYR A 195 -0.03 -14.94 -18.42
CA TYR A 195 1.06 -15.45 -17.59
C TYR A 195 1.98 -14.32 -17.11
N HIS A 196 2.35 -13.38 -17.98
CA HIS A 196 3.15 -12.22 -17.59
C HIS A 196 2.40 -11.31 -16.60
N VAL A 197 1.14 -10.97 -16.85
CA VAL A 197 0.34 -10.16 -15.90
C VAL A 197 0.14 -10.85 -14.56
N ALA A 198 0.00 -12.18 -14.56
CA ALA A 198 -0.10 -12.98 -13.35
C ALA A 198 1.21 -13.02 -12.55
N LEU A 199 2.36 -13.17 -13.24
CA LEU A 199 3.68 -13.09 -12.61
C LEU A 199 3.97 -11.70 -12.03
N ASP A 200 3.54 -10.65 -12.72
CA ASP A 200 3.70 -9.26 -12.27
C ASP A 200 2.74 -8.91 -11.10
N GLY A 201 1.84 -9.83 -10.72
CA GLY A 201 0.89 -9.62 -9.62
C GLY A 201 -0.19 -8.57 -9.91
N GLY A 202 -0.38 -8.18 -11.18
CA GLY A 202 -1.27 -7.09 -11.57
C GLY A 202 -2.72 -7.30 -11.13
N PHE A 203 -3.23 -8.54 -11.25
CA PHE A 203 -4.59 -8.91 -10.82
C PHE A 203 -4.80 -8.75 -9.32
N LYS A 204 -3.84 -9.18 -8.51
CA LYS A 204 -3.95 -9.09 -7.04
C LYS A 204 -3.85 -7.65 -6.58
N LYS A 205 -3.05 -6.82 -7.27
CA LYS A 205 -2.92 -5.40 -6.95
C LYS A 205 -4.24 -4.65 -7.15
N SER A 206 -4.91 -4.79 -8.29
CA SER A 206 -6.17 -4.09 -8.55
C SER A 206 -7.25 -4.48 -7.54
N GLU A 207 -7.33 -5.77 -7.19
CA GLU A 207 -8.25 -6.27 -6.17
C GLU A 207 -7.92 -5.71 -4.77
N LEU A 208 -6.64 -5.59 -4.42
CA LEU A 208 -6.22 -4.99 -3.14
C LEU A 208 -6.43 -3.47 -3.10
N GLU A 209 -6.29 -2.77 -4.23
CA GLU A 209 -6.61 -1.34 -4.35
C GLU A 209 -8.11 -1.11 -4.21
N GLU A 210 -8.95 -1.92 -4.85
CA GLU A 210 -10.42 -1.85 -4.73
C GLU A 210 -10.88 -2.12 -3.29
N ASN A 211 -10.24 -3.06 -2.60
CA ASN A 211 -10.53 -3.38 -1.19
C ASN A 211 -9.89 -2.41 -0.19
N SER A 212 -9.31 -1.29 -0.63
CA SER A 212 -8.64 -0.29 0.23
C SER A 212 -7.56 -0.89 1.14
N TYR A 213 -6.91 -1.97 0.71
CA TYR A 213 -5.81 -2.59 1.45
C TYR A 213 -4.54 -1.74 1.41
N PHE A 214 -4.36 -1.00 0.31
CA PHE A 214 -3.27 -0.06 0.14
C PHE A 214 -3.59 1.31 0.73
N CYS A 215 -2.51 2.03 1.05
CA CYS A 215 -2.64 3.33 1.67
C CYS A 215 -3.02 4.38 0.65
N ALA A 216 -4.19 4.99 0.84
CA ALA A 216 -4.70 6.05 -0.02
C ALA A 216 -3.69 7.21 -0.15
N GLN A 217 -3.03 7.59 0.95
CA GLN A 217 -2.03 8.65 0.99
C GLN A 217 -0.82 8.34 0.08
N VAL A 218 -0.37 7.08 0.07
CA VAL A 218 0.74 6.64 -0.80
C VAL A 218 0.29 6.71 -2.25
N THR A 219 -0.89 6.19 -2.57
CA THR A 219 -1.46 6.24 -3.93
C THR A 219 -1.65 7.68 -4.43
N GLU A 220 -2.18 8.59 -3.62
CA GLU A 220 -2.36 9.99 -3.98
C GLU A 220 -1.01 10.68 -4.23
N SER A 221 -0.01 10.42 -3.40
CA SER A 221 1.34 10.98 -3.56
C SER A 221 2.01 10.51 -4.85
N MET A 222 1.72 9.26 -5.27
CA MET A 222 2.26 8.65 -6.48
C MET A 222 1.48 9.03 -7.75
N ALA A 223 0.17 9.33 -7.66
CA ALA A 223 -0.65 9.71 -8.81
C ALA A 223 -0.14 10.98 -9.53
N LYS A 224 0.65 11.81 -8.84
CA LYS A 224 1.28 13.02 -9.41
C LYS A 224 2.63 12.73 -10.11
N ARG A 225 3.12 11.49 -10.09
CA ARG A 225 4.37 11.06 -10.71
C ARG A 225 4.12 10.24 -11.97
N ASN A 226 5.10 10.24 -12.87
CA ASN A 226 5.09 9.37 -14.04
C ASN A 226 5.10 7.90 -13.62
N ASP A 227 4.35 7.06 -14.33
CA ASP A 227 4.21 5.60 -14.12
C ASP A 227 5.54 4.82 -14.08
N GLN A 228 6.64 5.41 -14.57
CA GLN A 228 7.94 4.76 -14.66
C GLN A 228 8.64 4.57 -13.28
N ASP A 229 8.14 5.21 -12.22
CA ASP A 229 8.72 5.17 -10.86
C ASP A 229 8.04 4.16 -9.92
N ARG A 230 7.38 3.11 -10.45
CA ARG A 230 6.64 2.12 -9.64
C ARG A 230 7.50 1.40 -8.59
N SER A 231 8.78 1.16 -8.85
CA SER A 231 9.74 0.57 -7.89
C SER A 231 10.05 1.47 -6.68
N LYS A 232 9.49 2.68 -6.63
CA LYS A 232 9.67 3.63 -5.50
C LYS A 232 8.45 3.73 -4.60
N ARG A 233 7.40 2.91 -4.80
CA ARG A 233 6.18 3.00 -3.98
C ARG A 233 6.47 2.73 -2.50
N ILE A 234 7.22 1.67 -2.19
CA ILE A 234 7.55 1.31 -0.80
C ILE A 234 8.56 2.29 -0.18
N ASP A 235 9.49 2.87 -0.95
CA ASP A 235 10.34 3.98 -0.51
C ASP A 235 9.49 5.21 -0.14
N GLN A 236 8.52 5.58 -0.99
CA GLN A 236 7.59 6.67 -0.71
C GLN A 236 6.72 6.39 0.53
N ALA A 237 6.23 5.16 0.70
CA ALA A 237 5.48 4.76 1.89
C ALA A 237 6.35 4.87 3.15
N LEU A 238 7.56 4.33 3.12
CA LEU A 238 8.49 4.40 4.25
C LEU A 238 8.88 5.85 4.59
N ALA A 239 9.10 6.69 3.58
CA ALA A 239 9.34 8.12 3.77
C ALA A 239 8.13 8.82 4.40
N LEU A 240 6.90 8.50 3.96
CA LEU A 240 5.66 9.03 4.55
C LEU A 240 5.47 8.55 6.00
N TYR A 241 5.88 7.32 6.31
CA TYR A 241 5.86 6.79 7.68
C TYR A 241 6.81 7.56 8.59
N PHE A 242 8.03 7.85 8.13
CA PHE A 242 9.00 8.62 8.91
C PHE A 242 8.54 10.04 9.23
N VAL A 243 7.70 10.64 8.39
CA VAL A 243 7.11 11.96 8.66
C VAL A 243 5.79 11.89 9.40
N GLY A 244 5.28 10.70 9.71
CA GLY A 244 4.04 10.48 10.46
C GLY A 244 2.76 10.68 9.65
N GLU A 245 2.83 10.71 8.31
CA GLU A 245 1.66 10.90 7.43
C GLU A 245 0.89 9.59 7.18
N ILE A 246 1.48 8.44 7.51
CA ILE A 246 0.83 7.13 7.45
C ILE A 246 1.04 6.33 8.73
N SER A 247 0.09 5.43 9.03
CA SER A 247 0.13 4.57 10.21
C SER A 247 1.08 3.38 10.05
N GLU A 248 1.44 2.75 11.17
CA GLU A 248 2.20 1.49 11.22
C GLU A 248 1.51 0.39 10.42
N ASP A 249 0.19 0.21 10.59
CA ASP A 249 -0.59 -0.80 9.89
C ASP A 249 -0.57 -0.62 8.37
N CYS A 250 -0.65 0.63 7.93
CA CYS A 250 -0.57 1.00 6.53
C CYS A 250 0.81 0.62 5.95
N LEU A 251 1.91 1.02 6.60
CA LEU A 251 3.26 0.64 6.16
C LEU A 251 3.45 -0.90 6.20
N HIS A 252 2.86 -1.57 7.19
CA HIS A 252 2.94 -3.02 7.34
C HIS A 252 2.27 -3.73 6.15
N ALA A 253 1.10 -3.26 5.71
CA ALA A 253 0.35 -3.78 4.57
C ALA A 253 1.10 -3.55 3.24
N GLU A 254 1.66 -2.36 3.02
CA GLU A 254 2.49 -2.07 1.84
C GLU A 254 3.74 -2.97 1.80
N ALA A 255 4.41 -3.16 2.96
CA ALA A 255 5.57 -4.04 3.06
C ALA A 255 5.19 -5.52 2.83
N ASP A 256 4.09 -6.01 3.39
CA ASP A 256 3.62 -7.37 3.13
C ASP A 256 3.36 -7.57 1.64
N PHE A 257 2.62 -6.66 1.01
CA PHE A 257 2.32 -6.76 -0.42
C PHE A 257 3.60 -6.95 -1.23
N VAL A 258 4.62 -6.10 -1.01
CA VAL A 258 5.91 -6.21 -1.71
C VAL A 258 6.61 -7.54 -1.43
N LEU A 259 6.60 -8.03 -0.19
CA LEU A 259 7.18 -9.34 0.14
C LEU A 259 6.48 -10.51 -0.57
N TRP A 260 5.19 -10.37 -0.89
CA TRP A 260 4.43 -11.35 -1.67
C TRP A 260 4.64 -11.23 -3.19
N THR A 261 5.25 -10.14 -3.69
CA THR A 261 5.58 -9.99 -5.11
C THR A 261 6.89 -10.70 -5.48
N LEU A 262 7.04 -11.05 -6.77
CA LEU A 262 8.24 -11.71 -7.29
C LEU A 262 9.41 -10.75 -7.56
N ASP A 263 9.24 -9.44 -7.35
CA ASP A 263 10.31 -8.46 -7.57
C ASP A 263 11.32 -8.48 -6.41
N GLU A 264 12.45 -9.15 -6.63
CA GLU A 264 13.55 -9.24 -5.66
C GLU A 264 14.16 -7.87 -5.31
N GLY A 265 14.06 -6.87 -6.20
CA GLY A 265 14.62 -5.53 -5.98
C GLY A 265 13.91 -4.77 -4.87
N ASP A 266 12.60 -4.96 -4.74
CA ASP A 266 11.77 -4.23 -3.79
C ASP A 266 11.68 -4.93 -2.42
N LYS A 267 12.02 -6.23 -2.33
CA LYS A 267 11.99 -6.98 -1.06
C LYS A 267 12.92 -6.39 0.00
N ALA A 268 14.06 -5.84 -0.39
CA ALA A 268 14.98 -5.18 0.54
C ALA A 268 14.33 -3.95 1.22
N TRP A 269 13.55 -3.17 0.47
CA TRP A 269 12.76 -2.06 1.03
C TRP A 269 11.66 -2.53 1.97
N ALA A 270 10.98 -3.63 1.62
CA ALA A 270 9.95 -4.18 2.48
C ALA A 270 10.51 -4.69 3.82
N TYR A 271 11.66 -5.37 3.80
CA TYR A 271 12.34 -5.76 5.05
C TYR A 271 12.82 -4.56 5.86
N LEU A 272 13.35 -3.52 5.21
CA LEU A 272 13.67 -2.25 5.88
C LEU A 272 12.43 -1.67 6.57
N ALA A 273 11.30 -1.62 5.87
CA ALA A 273 10.03 -1.14 6.41
C ALA A 273 9.55 -1.98 7.62
N LYS A 274 9.59 -3.31 7.53
CA LYS A 274 9.29 -4.22 8.67
C LYS A 274 10.21 -3.97 9.86
N GLY A 275 11.50 -3.73 9.59
CA GLY A 275 12.46 -3.30 10.61
C GLY A 275 11.98 -2.03 11.30
N MET A 276 11.71 -0.96 10.54
CA MET A 276 11.30 0.34 11.11
C MET A 276 10.00 0.27 11.92
N ILE A 277 9.08 -0.59 11.54
CA ILE A 277 7.87 -0.90 12.30
C ILE A 277 8.24 -1.56 13.65
N LYS A 278 9.17 -2.52 13.65
CA LYS A 278 9.62 -3.25 14.84
C LYS A 278 10.78 -2.58 15.59
N LYS A 279 10.98 -1.26 15.44
CA LYS A 279 12.08 -0.51 16.07
C LYS A 279 12.23 -0.73 17.58
N TYR A 280 11.13 -1.00 18.29
CA TYR A 280 11.12 -1.23 19.74
C TYR A 280 11.45 -2.67 20.17
N ASP A 281 11.37 -3.65 19.26
CA ASP A 281 11.85 -5.01 19.50
C ASP A 281 13.24 -5.15 18.87
N HIS A 282 14.29 -4.90 19.66
CA HIS A 282 15.67 -4.90 19.19
C HIS A 282 16.07 -6.21 18.46
N SER A 283 15.48 -7.35 18.84
CA SER A 283 15.79 -8.63 18.23
C SER A 283 15.22 -8.74 16.81
N GLN A 284 13.94 -8.40 16.65
CA GLN A 284 13.27 -8.39 15.35
C GLN A 284 13.79 -7.27 14.46
N TYR A 285 13.98 -6.08 15.02
CA TYR A 285 14.54 -4.92 14.34
C TYR A 285 15.85 -5.27 13.64
N LYS A 286 16.82 -5.79 14.40
CA LYS A 286 18.13 -6.16 13.87
C LYS A 286 18.02 -7.26 12.81
N SER A 287 17.19 -8.28 13.05
CA SER A 287 16.99 -9.37 12.08
C SER A 287 16.42 -8.89 10.74
N TYR A 288 15.45 -7.97 10.76
CA TYR A 288 14.88 -7.41 9.53
C TYR A 288 15.87 -6.51 8.79
N LEU A 289 16.66 -5.71 9.51
CA LEU A 289 17.71 -4.88 8.90
C LEU A 289 18.81 -5.72 8.25
N GLU A 290 19.22 -6.82 8.88
CA GLU A 290 20.18 -7.77 8.29
C GLU A 290 19.61 -8.44 7.05
N LYS A 291 18.32 -8.85 7.06
CA LYS A 291 17.63 -9.42 5.89
C LYS A 291 17.51 -8.43 4.73
N ALA A 292 17.33 -7.14 5.00
CA ALA A 292 17.31 -6.11 3.96
C ALA A 292 18.64 -6.04 3.15
N CYS A 293 19.73 -6.57 3.71
CA CYS A 293 21.06 -6.62 3.10
C CYS A 293 21.44 -7.97 2.48
N GLU A 294 20.61 -9.01 2.59
CA GLU A 294 20.98 -10.39 2.22
C GLU A 294 21.20 -10.55 0.70
N ASN A 295 20.37 -9.90 -0.13
CA ASN A 295 20.40 -10.06 -1.58
C ASN A 295 21.39 -9.13 -2.28
N ASP A 296 21.49 -7.87 -1.84
CA ASP A 296 22.36 -6.86 -2.45
C ASP A 296 22.85 -5.86 -1.40
N ALA A 297 24.12 -5.97 -1.02
CA ALA A 297 24.77 -5.05 -0.08
C ALA A 297 24.97 -3.64 -0.66
N ALA A 298 24.96 -3.49 -1.99
CA ALA A 298 25.08 -2.18 -2.63
C ALA A 298 23.74 -1.45 -2.74
N ALA A 299 22.62 -2.17 -2.57
CA ALA A 299 21.29 -1.63 -2.60
C ALA A 299 21.11 -0.52 -1.55
N GLU A 300 20.37 0.52 -1.94
CA GLU A 300 20.07 1.64 -1.07
C GLU A 300 19.37 1.29 0.25
N PRO A 301 18.32 0.42 0.29
CA PRO A 301 17.70 0.03 1.56
C PRO A 301 18.69 -0.66 2.51
N CYS A 302 19.66 -1.42 1.99
CA CYS A 302 20.72 -2.00 2.82
C CYS A 302 21.62 -0.92 3.43
N LYS A 303 22.04 0.10 2.65
CA LYS A 303 22.83 1.22 3.18
C LYS A 303 22.08 2.00 4.27
N ILE A 304 20.77 2.17 4.13
CA ILE A 304 19.93 2.76 5.18
C ILE A 304 19.88 1.84 6.40
N ALA A 305 19.72 0.53 6.21
CA ALA A 305 19.75 -0.46 7.30
C ALA A 305 21.08 -0.43 8.07
N GLU A 306 22.22 -0.40 7.35
CA GLU A 306 23.55 -0.29 7.95
C GLU A 306 23.71 1.01 8.74
N TYR A 307 23.24 2.15 8.21
CA TYR A 307 23.25 3.43 8.92
C TYR A 307 22.45 3.37 10.23
N GLN A 308 21.33 2.66 10.22
CA GLN A 308 20.45 2.54 11.37
C GLN A 308 20.99 1.59 12.45
N LEU A 309 21.79 0.60 12.05
CA LEU A 309 22.56 -0.25 12.97
C LEU A 309 23.82 0.46 13.49
N ASP A 310 24.46 1.26 12.63
CA ASP A 310 25.70 1.97 12.91
C ASP A 310 25.68 3.38 12.28
N SER A 311 25.31 4.37 13.11
CA SER A 311 25.26 5.79 12.72
C SER A 311 26.58 6.39 12.22
N SER A 312 27.71 5.67 12.35
CA SER A 312 29.01 6.10 11.80
C SER A 312 29.13 5.87 10.29
N ARG A 313 28.26 5.03 9.71
CA ARG A 313 28.19 4.77 8.26
C ARG A 313 27.66 6.01 7.52
N PRO A 314 28.05 6.22 6.25
CA PRO A 314 27.50 7.32 5.47
C PRO A 314 26.06 7.03 5.04
N MET A 315 25.15 7.99 5.27
CA MET A 315 23.77 7.90 4.79
C MET A 315 23.74 8.00 3.25
N PRO A 316 22.97 7.15 2.54
CA PRO A 316 22.72 7.33 1.11
C PRO A 316 21.89 8.61 0.83
N THR A 317 21.75 9.01 -0.44
CA THR A 317 21.07 10.29 -0.80
C THR A 317 20.10 10.19 -1.96
N ASN A 318 19.94 9.01 -2.57
CA ASN A 318 19.22 8.87 -3.84
C ASN A 318 17.71 8.67 -3.65
N SER A 319 17.31 8.04 -2.55
CA SER A 319 15.93 7.72 -2.18
C SER A 319 15.29 8.82 -1.34
N GLN A 320 13.95 8.80 -1.30
CA GLN A 320 13.19 9.76 -0.52
C GLN A 320 13.31 9.47 0.98
N THR A 321 13.29 8.19 1.34
CA THR A 321 13.52 7.76 2.72
C THR A 321 14.86 8.30 3.23
N ALA A 322 15.93 8.17 2.44
CA ALA A 322 17.24 8.66 2.84
C ALA A 322 17.28 10.20 2.97
N GLN A 323 16.58 10.95 2.10
CA GLN A 323 16.46 12.40 2.23
C GLN A 323 15.71 12.83 3.49
N ILE A 324 14.62 12.14 3.83
CA ILE A 324 13.85 12.38 5.07
C ILE A 324 14.71 12.07 6.30
N LEU A 325 15.37 10.91 6.33
CA LEU A 325 16.27 10.55 7.42
C LEU A 325 17.41 11.55 7.55
N MET A 326 18.02 11.95 6.43
CA MET A 326 19.09 12.93 6.43
C MET A 326 18.64 14.28 6.99
N VAL A 327 17.48 14.83 6.59
CA VAL A 327 17.03 16.12 7.12
C VAL A 327 16.73 16.03 8.62
N THR A 328 16.11 14.93 9.07
CA THR A 328 15.81 14.69 10.48
C THR A 328 17.09 14.56 11.29
N THR A 329 18.07 13.77 10.84
CA THR A 329 19.37 13.64 11.50
C THR A 329 20.11 14.99 11.55
N GLN A 330 20.12 15.78 10.48
CA GLN A 330 20.78 17.10 10.50
C GLN A 330 20.10 18.05 11.49
N TYR A 331 18.77 17.97 11.62
CA TYR A 331 18.03 18.74 12.62
C TYR A 331 18.37 18.28 14.05
N GLU A 332 18.34 16.97 14.31
CA GLU A 332 18.66 16.37 15.61
C GLU A 332 20.12 16.58 16.02
N ASP A 333 21.04 16.66 15.05
CA ASP A 333 22.45 16.98 15.25
C ASP A 333 22.70 18.48 15.58
N GLY A 334 21.65 19.32 15.52
CA GLY A 334 21.76 20.77 15.70
C GLY A 334 22.39 21.49 14.51
N LYS A 335 22.42 20.87 13.32
CA LYS A 335 22.94 21.45 12.07
C LYS A 335 21.81 22.13 11.30
N TYR A 336 21.12 23.05 11.95
CA TYR A 336 19.86 23.62 11.45
C TYR A 336 19.97 24.29 10.08
N SER A 337 21.10 24.94 9.74
CA SER A 337 21.26 25.59 8.44
C SER A 337 21.31 24.59 7.28
N LYS A 338 21.84 23.38 7.52
CA LYS A 338 21.81 22.29 6.53
C LYS A 338 20.41 21.71 6.42
N ALA A 339 19.74 21.52 7.55
CA ALA A 339 18.35 21.06 7.58
C ALA A 339 17.40 22.04 6.87
N GLU A 340 17.59 23.37 7.03
CA GLU A 340 16.82 24.41 6.34
C GLU A 340 16.87 24.24 4.81
N VAL A 341 18.06 24.00 4.25
CA VAL A 341 18.25 23.78 2.81
C VAL A 341 17.53 22.51 2.35
N LEU A 342 17.62 21.42 3.11
CA LEU A 342 16.98 20.14 2.79
C LEU A 342 15.45 20.21 2.89
N PHE A 343 14.90 20.90 3.89
CA PHE A 343 13.47 21.16 3.97
C PHE A 343 12.98 21.96 2.76
N LYS A 344 13.75 22.97 2.32
CA LYS A 344 13.41 23.73 1.10
C LYS A 344 13.39 22.87 -0.16
N SER A 345 14.27 21.87 -0.29
CA SER A 345 14.17 20.92 -1.41
C SER A 345 12.95 20.01 -1.27
N LEU A 346 12.66 19.50 -0.06
CA LEU A 346 11.53 18.60 0.19
C LEU A 346 10.16 19.26 -0.03
N MET A 347 10.04 20.57 0.17
CA MET A 347 8.80 21.30 -0.13
C MET A 347 8.36 21.18 -1.61
N LYS A 348 9.30 20.92 -2.52
CA LYS A 348 9.01 20.71 -3.96
C LYS A 348 8.52 19.29 -4.25
N THR A 349 8.75 18.35 -3.34
CA THR A 349 8.38 16.94 -3.51
C THR A 349 6.92 16.73 -3.07
N PRO A 350 6.05 16.19 -3.94
CA PRO A 350 4.67 15.85 -3.57
C PRO A 350 4.62 14.94 -2.34
N GLY A 351 3.65 15.17 -1.45
CA GLY A 351 3.47 14.39 -0.22
C GLY A 351 4.28 14.86 0.99
N PHE A 352 5.34 15.68 0.83
CA PHE A 352 6.20 16.12 1.94
C PHE A 352 6.10 17.61 2.27
N ARG A 353 5.18 18.33 1.62
CA ARG A 353 5.06 19.79 1.77
C ARG A 353 4.80 20.18 3.22
N ASN A 354 3.83 19.55 3.88
CA ASN A 354 3.41 19.88 5.24
C ASN A 354 4.55 19.64 6.24
N PHE A 355 5.12 18.43 6.20
CA PHE A 355 6.31 18.06 6.97
C PHE A 355 7.47 19.06 6.77
N ALA A 356 7.79 19.39 5.51
CA ALA A 356 8.89 20.28 5.21
C ALA A 356 8.65 21.73 5.66
N GLN A 357 7.40 22.21 5.58
CA GLN A 357 7.01 23.52 6.08
C GLN A 357 7.09 23.60 7.61
N GLN A 358 6.59 22.60 8.32
CA GLN A 358 6.72 22.51 9.78
C GLN A 358 8.19 22.44 10.21
N GLY A 359 8.98 21.58 9.54
CA GLY A 359 10.41 21.47 9.77
C GLY A 359 11.14 22.78 9.53
N LEU A 360 10.77 23.53 8.50
CA LEU A 360 11.32 24.85 8.22
C LEU A 360 11.04 25.84 9.36
N VAL A 361 9.80 25.92 9.85
CA VAL A 361 9.44 26.78 11.00
C VAL A 361 10.29 26.40 12.22
N LYS A 362 10.38 25.10 12.54
CA LYS A 362 11.17 24.58 13.67
C LYS A 362 12.66 24.89 13.51
N THR A 363 13.23 24.75 12.32
CA THR A 363 14.65 25.12 12.06
C THR A 363 14.91 26.60 12.22
N LEU A 364 14.06 27.48 11.67
CA LEU A 364 14.21 28.93 11.80
C LEU A 364 14.14 29.35 13.27
N TRP A 365 13.25 28.71 14.04
CA TRP A 365 13.14 28.94 15.47
C TRP A 365 14.43 28.51 16.21
N ALA A 366 14.93 27.31 15.92
CA ALA A 366 16.14 26.78 16.54
C ALA A 366 17.42 27.57 16.18
N GLU A 367 17.43 28.25 15.03
CA GLU A 367 18.48 29.20 14.63
C GLU A 367 18.34 30.59 15.26
N ASN A 368 17.39 30.77 16.19
CA ASN A 368 17.08 32.05 16.81
C ASN A 368 16.63 33.13 15.80
N LYS A 369 16.06 32.73 14.66
CA LYS A 369 15.45 33.63 13.66
C LYS A 369 13.94 33.79 13.94
N VAL A 370 13.60 34.16 15.18
CA VAL A 370 12.23 34.12 15.74
C VAL A 370 11.20 34.81 14.85
N GLU A 371 11.45 36.05 14.41
CA GLU A 371 10.50 36.80 13.56
C GLU A 371 10.25 36.13 12.21
N ARG A 372 11.28 35.49 11.62
CA ARG A 372 11.10 34.73 10.38
C ARG A 372 10.33 33.44 10.62
N ALA A 373 10.55 32.79 11.77
CA ALA A 373 9.81 31.60 12.16
C ALA A 373 8.32 31.91 12.37
N LYS A 374 7.98 33.02 13.04
CA LYS A 374 6.60 33.51 13.21
C LYS A 374 5.93 33.82 11.87
N GLY A 375 6.60 34.59 11.00
CA GLY A 375 6.07 34.88 9.66
C GLY A 375 5.87 33.62 8.82
N ALA A 376 6.78 32.65 8.90
CA ALA A 376 6.64 31.36 8.24
C ALA A 376 5.47 30.55 8.82
N TYR A 377 5.32 30.49 10.15
CA TYR A 377 4.20 29.85 10.84
C TYR A 377 2.85 30.42 10.38
N GLN A 378 2.65 31.73 10.45
CA GLN A 378 1.43 32.40 9.99
C GLN A 378 1.10 32.09 8.53
N SER A 379 2.12 32.01 7.67
CA SER A 379 1.91 31.76 6.23
C SER A 379 1.45 30.33 5.91
N ILE A 380 1.75 29.34 6.76
CA ILE A 380 1.45 27.93 6.49
C ILE A 380 0.21 27.42 7.23
N MET A 381 -0.13 28.03 8.37
CA MET A 381 -1.22 27.61 9.25
C MET A 381 -2.55 27.36 8.52
N VAL A 382 -2.92 28.22 7.56
CA VAL A 382 -4.19 28.12 6.82
C VAL A 382 -4.22 26.89 5.89
N GLY A 383 -3.06 26.42 5.42
CA GLY A 383 -2.95 25.32 4.46
C GLY A 383 -2.63 23.95 5.08
N LEU A 384 -2.31 23.90 6.38
CA LEU A 384 -1.97 22.66 7.05
C LEU A 384 -3.21 21.83 7.38
N PRO A 385 -3.13 20.48 7.31
CA PRO A 385 -4.13 19.61 7.91
C PRO A 385 -4.30 19.93 9.39
N GLU A 386 -5.51 19.77 9.89
CA GLU A 386 -5.90 20.14 11.26
C GLU A 386 -4.97 19.54 12.34
N ASP A 387 -4.70 18.23 12.29
CA ASP A 387 -3.79 17.58 13.24
C ASP A 387 -2.39 18.21 13.22
N SER A 388 -1.87 18.43 12.02
CA SER A 388 -0.58 19.09 11.77
C SER A 388 -0.55 20.55 12.21
N ARG A 389 -1.68 21.26 12.08
CA ARG A 389 -1.86 22.65 12.50
C ARG A 389 -1.86 22.75 14.02
N ASN A 390 -2.60 21.86 14.69
CA ASN A 390 -2.69 21.78 16.13
C ASN A 390 -1.34 21.43 16.78
N ASP A 391 -0.63 20.43 16.23
CA ASP A 391 0.68 20.03 16.73
C ASP A 391 1.72 21.15 16.53
N LEU A 392 1.73 21.82 15.37
CA LEU A 392 2.65 22.94 15.15
C LEU A 392 2.32 24.13 16.06
N SER A 393 1.03 24.47 16.23
CA SER A 393 0.59 25.58 17.07
C SER A 393 0.90 25.34 18.53
N ALA A 394 0.68 24.12 19.03
CA ALA A 394 1.12 23.71 20.36
C ALA A 394 2.63 23.86 20.52
N TRP A 395 3.41 23.61 19.46
CA TRP A 395 4.87 23.66 19.53
C TRP A 395 5.36 25.09 19.60
N ILE A 396 4.86 25.94 18.70
CA ILE A 396 5.21 27.37 18.70
C ILE A 396 4.69 28.05 19.97
N CYS A 397 3.47 27.75 20.40
CA CYS A 397 2.92 28.25 21.67
C CYS A 397 3.85 27.92 22.85
N HIS A 398 4.28 26.66 22.95
CA HIS A 398 5.20 26.24 24.00
C HIS A 398 6.53 26.99 23.94
N GLU A 399 7.10 27.11 22.75
CA GLU A 399 8.36 27.79 22.51
C GLU A 399 8.32 29.30 22.76
N GLU A 400 7.22 29.97 22.40
CA GLU A 400 6.98 31.38 22.66
C GLU A 400 6.83 31.67 24.16
N LEU A 401 6.08 30.82 24.87
CA LEU A 401 5.90 30.94 26.32
C LEU A 401 7.21 30.76 27.10
N ASP A 402 8.15 29.99 26.56
CA ASP A 402 9.48 29.85 27.16
C ASP A 402 10.34 31.11 27.03
N GLN A 403 10.13 31.92 25.98
CA GLN A 403 10.86 33.17 25.77
C GLN A 403 10.20 34.37 26.46
N SER A 404 8.88 34.47 26.39
CA SER A 404 8.11 35.63 26.83
C SER A 404 6.92 35.21 27.69
N CYS A 405 7.21 34.73 28.90
CA CYS A 405 6.14 34.43 29.83
C CYS A 405 5.62 35.69 30.54
N GLY A 406 4.37 36.10 30.28
CA GLY A 406 3.79 37.34 30.80
C GLY A 406 2.32 37.58 30.41
N SER A 407 1.86 38.82 30.57
CA SER A 407 0.45 39.23 30.39
C SER A 407 -0.02 39.38 28.94
N GLU A 408 0.91 39.40 27.98
CA GLU A 408 0.55 39.54 26.57
C GLU A 408 0.08 38.20 25.98
N ALA A 409 -0.91 38.27 25.10
CA ALA A 409 -1.43 37.09 24.44
C ALA A 409 -0.41 36.58 23.41
N VAL A 410 0.03 35.34 23.59
CA VAL A 410 0.89 34.62 22.65
C VAL A 410 0.04 34.13 21.47
N GLU A 411 0.35 34.58 20.25
CA GLU A 411 -0.49 34.38 19.06
C GLU A 411 -0.71 32.90 18.74
N ALA A 412 0.36 32.09 18.71
CA ALA A 412 0.24 30.66 18.43
C ALA A 412 -0.60 29.91 19.47
N CYS A 413 -0.63 30.39 20.72
CA CYS A 413 -1.48 29.83 21.75
C CYS A 413 -2.96 30.20 21.55
N GLU A 414 -3.26 31.38 21.03
CA GLU A 414 -4.63 31.78 20.72
C GLU A 414 -5.16 31.04 19.49
N ASP A 415 -4.32 30.79 18.49
CA ASP A 415 -4.68 29.94 17.35
C ASP A 415 -4.95 28.51 17.80
N LEU A 416 -4.08 27.92 18.65
CA LEU A 416 -4.31 26.60 19.23
C LEU A 416 -5.64 26.52 20.01
N LYS A 417 -5.96 27.52 20.81
CA LYS A 417 -7.22 27.56 21.57
C LYS A 417 -8.42 27.67 20.64
N ARG A 418 -8.32 28.46 19.57
CA ARG A 418 -9.40 28.60 18.57
C ARG A 418 -9.67 27.25 17.90
N ASP A 419 -8.62 26.58 17.45
CA ASP A 419 -8.73 25.29 16.79
C ASP A 419 -9.35 24.22 17.71
N ILE A 420 -8.98 24.21 19.00
CA ILE A 420 -9.54 23.25 19.97
C ILE A 420 -10.96 23.61 20.40
N ALA A 421 -11.30 24.91 20.47
CA ALA A 421 -12.63 25.35 20.90
C ALA A 421 -13.73 25.01 19.89
N ASP A 422 -13.38 24.98 18.61
CA ASP A 422 -14.31 24.65 17.53
C ASP A 422 -14.62 23.13 17.47
N GLU A 423 -13.83 22.29 18.13
CA GLU A 423 -13.94 20.84 18.05
C GLU A 423 -14.43 20.16 19.35
N ARG A 424 -15.42 19.27 19.22
CA ARG A 424 -15.76 18.25 20.25
C ARG A 424 -14.89 16.98 20.15
N ARG A 425 -13.77 17.02 19.43
CA ARG A 425 -12.95 15.84 19.15
C ARG A 425 -11.99 15.53 20.30
N GLU A 426 -11.58 14.26 20.37
CA GLU A 426 -10.60 13.78 21.33
C GLU A 426 -9.22 14.37 20.98
N ILE A 427 -8.59 15.05 21.94
CA ILE A 427 -7.23 15.56 21.78
C ILE A 427 -6.26 14.38 21.84
N ASN A 428 -5.90 13.86 20.66
CA ASN A 428 -5.03 12.69 20.55
C ASN A 428 -3.57 13.00 20.92
N SER A 429 -3.14 14.26 20.84
CA SER A 429 -1.76 14.66 21.09
C SER A 429 -1.55 15.13 22.53
N SER A 430 -0.75 14.37 23.31
CA SER A 430 -0.34 14.75 24.67
C SER A 430 0.31 16.14 24.71
N PHE A 431 0.92 16.52 23.61
CA PHE A 431 1.64 17.75 23.43
C PHE A 431 0.75 18.99 23.50
N ILE A 432 -0.43 18.92 22.88
CA ILE A 432 -1.44 19.99 22.89
C ILE A 432 -1.85 20.31 24.33
N GLY A 433 -2.18 19.29 25.13
CA GLY A 433 -2.56 19.46 26.53
C GLY A 433 -1.45 20.13 27.36
N LEU A 434 -0.19 19.74 27.13
CA LEU A 434 0.97 20.34 27.82
C LEU A 434 1.18 21.81 27.44
N ALA A 435 1.01 22.17 26.17
CA ALA A 435 1.12 23.56 25.71
C ALA A 435 0.04 24.45 26.36
N LEU A 436 -1.22 24.00 26.39
CA LEU A 436 -2.31 24.73 27.04
C LEU A 436 -2.13 24.88 28.55
N ILE A 437 -1.61 23.85 29.20
CA ILE A 437 -1.28 23.90 30.62
C ILE A 437 -0.20 24.95 30.88
N ARG A 438 0.87 24.93 30.08
CA ARG A 438 1.96 25.90 30.17
C ARG A 438 1.47 27.33 29.96
N GLU A 439 0.55 27.52 29.03
CA GLU A 439 -0.07 28.81 28.75
C GLU A 439 -0.85 29.34 29.96
N LYS A 440 -1.67 28.51 30.60
CA LYS A 440 -2.42 28.91 31.80
C LYS A 440 -1.49 29.23 32.97
N GLU A 441 -0.46 28.42 33.19
CA GLU A 441 0.56 28.68 34.22
C GLU A 441 1.26 30.02 34.01
N CYS A 442 1.43 30.39 32.74
CA CYS A 442 2.12 31.60 32.37
C CYS A 442 1.25 32.85 32.55
N ARG A 443 -0.04 32.78 32.23
CA ARG A 443 -0.98 33.90 32.39
C ARG A 443 -1.46 34.13 33.82
N GLN A 444 -1.66 33.07 34.60
CA GLN A 444 -2.23 33.18 35.95
C GLN A 444 -1.13 33.31 37.00
N THR A 445 -1.22 34.37 37.82
CA THR A 445 -0.44 34.46 39.06
C THR A 445 -0.98 33.54 40.17
N GLY A 446 -2.18 32.98 39.99
CA GLY A 446 -2.86 32.05 40.91
C GLY A 446 -2.64 30.57 40.61
N ALA A 447 -3.16 29.69 41.47
CA ALA A 447 -3.13 28.25 41.22
C ALA A 447 -4.05 27.89 40.04
N VAL A 448 -3.47 27.33 38.98
CA VAL A 448 -4.22 26.80 37.83
C VAL A 448 -4.96 25.54 38.30
N SER A 449 -6.28 25.48 38.12
CA SER A 449 -7.03 24.24 38.40
C SER A 449 -6.94 23.30 37.20
N TYR A 450 -6.16 22.23 37.35
CA TYR A 450 -5.92 21.26 36.29
C TYR A 450 -7.10 20.30 36.06
N VAL A 451 -8.12 20.35 36.93
CA VAL A 451 -9.37 19.59 36.79
C VAL A 451 -10.05 19.89 35.45
N GLN A 452 -9.89 21.10 34.92
CA GLN A 452 -10.43 21.49 33.62
C GLN A 452 -9.80 20.71 32.44
N PHE A 453 -8.62 20.13 32.63
CA PHE A 453 -7.96 19.29 31.64
C PHE A 453 -8.12 17.80 31.94
N HIS A 454 -8.84 17.41 33.00
CA HIS A 454 -8.93 16.01 33.43
C HIS A 454 -9.49 15.11 32.32
N GLN A 455 -10.54 15.55 31.63
CA GLN A 455 -11.12 14.83 30.49
C GLN A 455 -10.14 14.67 29.33
N LEU A 456 -9.24 15.65 29.13
CA LEU A 456 -8.20 15.60 28.10
C LEU A 456 -7.03 14.68 28.49
N LEU A 457 -6.86 14.41 29.79
CA LEU A 457 -5.71 13.69 30.34
C LEU A 457 -6.03 12.23 30.73
N GLU A 458 -7.31 11.88 30.89
CA GLU A 458 -7.76 10.55 31.32
C GLU A 458 -7.28 9.42 30.40
N GLN A 459 -7.12 9.68 29.10
CA GLN A 459 -6.68 8.65 28.16
C GLN A 459 -5.18 8.31 28.27
N LYS A 460 -4.38 9.12 28.97
CA LYS A 460 -2.91 8.98 29.01
C LYS A 460 -2.37 9.17 30.42
N GLU A 461 -2.26 8.05 31.15
CA GLU A 461 -1.79 7.99 32.55
C GLU A 461 -0.49 8.78 32.79
N ASP A 462 0.46 8.73 31.85
CA ASP A 462 1.74 9.42 31.98
C ASP A 462 1.61 10.94 31.93
N VAL A 463 0.71 11.47 31.09
CA VAL A 463 0.47 12.92 31.02
C VAL A 463 -0.27 13.36 32.27
N LEU A 464 -1.26 12.58 32.73
CA LEU A 464 -1.94 12.83 34.00
C LEU A 464 -0.95 12.84 35.17
N ALA A 465 -0.02 11.87 35.23
CA ALA A 465 1.01 11.82 36.25
C ALA A 465 1.93 13.05 36.19
N PHE A 466 2.35 13.46 34.99
CA PHE A 466 3.15 14.67 34.80
C PHE A 466 2.41 15.91 35.33
N VAL A 467 1.14 16.06 34.94
CA VAL A 467 0.30 17.19 35.37
C VAL A 467 0.11 17.21 36.88
N GLN A 468 -0.16 16.06 37.49
CA GLN A 468 -0.24 15.93 38.96
C GLN A 468 1.07 16.27 39.67
N ALA A 469 2.21 16.08 39.01
CA ALA A 469 3.53 16.38 39.57
C ALA A 469 3.85 17.89 39.53
N ILE A 470 3.44 18.61 38.47
CA ILE A 470 3.70 20.04 38.32
C ILE A 470 2.63 20.92 38.98
N ALA A 471 1.41 20.40 39.13
CA ALA A 471 0.28 21.13 39.66
C ALA A 471 0.49 21.61 41.11
N ARG A 472 0.32 22.92 41.36
CA ARG A 472 0.49 23.50 42.71
C ARG A 472 -0.57 22.97 43.69
N ASP A 473 -1.80 22.80 43.24
CA ASP A 473 -2.96 22.31 44.00
C ASP A 473 -3.00 20.78 44.18
N SER A 474 -2.05 20.05 43.59
CA SER A 474 -1.92 18.61 43.78
C SER A 474 -1.64 18.26 45.24
N LYS A 475 -2.38 17.28 45.77
CA LYS A 475 -2.17 16.71 47.13
C LYS A 475 -0.85 15.95 47.28
N LYS A 476 -0.07 15.79 46.21
CA LYS A 476 1.22 15.09 46.21
C LYS A 476 2.28 15.91 46.95
N SER A 477 3.02 15.26 47.83
CA SER A 477 4.20 15.81 48.50
C SER A 477 5.34 16.10 47.50
N ASN A 478 6.26 17.00 47.84
CA ASN A 478 7.41 17.33 46.96
C ASN A 478 8.22 16.07 46.57
N SER A 479 8.41 15.13 47.50
CA SER A 479 9.10 13.87 47.24
C SER A 479 8.37 12.97 46.25
N GLU A 480 7.03 12.90 46.31
CA GLU A 480 6.23 12.15 45.35
C GLU A 480 6.27 12.80 43.96
N ARG A 481 6.17 14.14 43.90
CA ARG A 481 6.26 14.90 42.65
C ARG A 481 7.60 14.65 41.95
N ASP A 482 8.69 14.70 42.71
CA ASP A 482 10.03 14.41 42.21
C ASP A 482 10.18 12.97 41.72
N THR A 483 9.61 12.01 42.44
CA THR A 483 9.62 10.60 42.05
C THR A 483 8.86 10.39 40.73
N ILE A 484 7.71 11.05 40.57
CA ILE A 484 6.93 10.99 39.32
C ILE A 484 7.72 11.60 38.17
N LEU A 485 8.28 12.80 38.34
CA LEU A 485 9.07 13.46 37.29
C LEU A 485 10.32 12.67 36.92
N GLN A 486 11.03 12.10 37.90
CA GLN A 486 12.18 11.24 37.66
C GLN A 486 11.76 9.97 36.88
N ASN A 487 10.69 9.31 37.30
CA ASN A 487 10.15 8.15 36.59
C ASN A 487 9.71 8.52 35.18
N LEU A 488 9.18 9.72 34.96
CA LEU A 488 8.83 10.23 33.63
C LEU A 488 10.07 10.51 32.76
N ALA A 489 11.11 11.09 33.35
CA ALA A 489 12.32 11.52 32.68
C ALA A 489 13.32 10.38 32.36
N PHE A 490 13.34 9.28 33.11
CA PHE A 490 14.38 8.24 32.98
C PHE A 490 13.90 6.84 32.64
N ARG A 491 12.58 6.59 32.53
CA ARG A 491 12.07 5.28 32.12
C ARG A 491 12.46 4.95 30.68
N ASP A 492 12.57 3.65 30.38
CA ASP A 492 12.96 3.14 29.07
C ASP A 492 12.16 3.73 27.92
N GLU A 493 12.87 3.91 26.80
CA GLU A 493 12.44 4.68 25.63
C GLU A 493 11.23 4.10 24.90
N SER A 494 10.92 2.83 25.09
CA SER A 494 9.92 2.11 24.29
C SER A 494 8.48 2.53 24.55
N VAL A 495 8.19 3.29 25.62
CA VAL A 495 6.81 3.48 26.10
C VAL A 495 6.29 4.92 25.94
N ARG A 496 7.14 5.93 25.68
CA ARG A 496 6.73 7.35 25.88
C ARG A 496 7.10 8.33 24.76
N PRO A 497 6.27 9.37 24.53
CA PRO A 497 6.63 10.50 23.66
C PRO A 497 7.89 11.20 24.18
N GLY A 498 8.88 11.40 23.31
CA GLY A 498 10.15 12.05 23.66
C GLY A 498 9.97 13.44 24.30
N PHE A 499 8.92 14.15 23.91
CA PHE A 499 8.61 15.47 24.47
C PHE A 499 8.18 15.44 25.95
N LEU A 500 7.34 14.48 26.37
CA LEU A 500 6.91 14.40 27.77
C LEU A 500 8.11 14.17 28.70
N ARG A 501 9.06 13.34 28.24
CA ARG A 501 10.32 13.09 28.92
C ARG A 501 11.15 14.36 29.04
N LEU A 502 11.24 15.12 27.95
CA LEU A 502 11.92 16.42 27.92
C LEU A 502 11.34 17.36 28.97
N MET A 503 10.01 17.50 28.98
CA MET A 503 9.29 18.35 29.91
C MET A 503 9.47 17.91 31.37
N ALA A 504 9.32 16.61 31.64
CA ALA A 504 9.57 16.04 32.95
C ALA A 504 10.97 16.36 33.45
N LEU A 505 11.97 16.22 32.59
CA LEU A 505 13.36 16.50 32.94
C LEU A 505 13.60 18.00 33.17
N GLN A 506 13.03 18.87 32.34
CA GLN A 506 13.14 20.32 32.52
C GLN A 506 12.49 20.80 33.82
N GLU A 507 11.30 20.31 34.16
CA GLU A 507 10.60 20.63 35.41
C GLU A 507 11.34 20.06 36.61
N TRP A 508 11.81 18.82 36.51
CA TRP A 508 12.61 18.21 37.56
C TRP A 508 13.89 19.00 37.86
N LEU A 509 14.52 19.61 36.85
CA LEU A 509 15.72 20.42 37.00
C LEU A 509 15.50 21.82 37.63
N LYS A 510 14.26 22.29 37.81
CA LYS A 510 13.98 23.61 38.41
C LYS A 510 14.27 23.70 39.91
N HIS A 511 14.23 22.58 40.63
CA HIS A 511 14.45 22.54 42.08
C HIS A 511 15.92 22.26 42.42
N PRO A 512 16.46 22.78 43.54
CA PRO A 512 17.82 22.45 43.99
C PRO A 512 17.96 20.95 44.21
N ARG A 513 18.97 20.33 43.58
CA ARG A 513 19.14 18.87 43.57
C ARG A 513 20.37 18.41 44.34
N SER A 514 20.34 17.15 44.77
CA SER A 514 21.54 16.51 45.29
C SER A 514 22.55 16.27 44.16
N LYS A 515 23.83 16.15 44.52
CA LYS A 515 24.88 15.74 43.57
C LYS A 515 24.53 14.43 42.84
N LYS A 516 23.87 13.50 43.54
CA LYS A 516 23.49 12.18 43.01
C LYS A 516 22.47 12.32 41.88
N ASP A 517 21.45 13.15 42.05
CA ASP A 517 20.40 13.36 41.05
C ASP A 517 20.96 13.99 39.78
N LEU A 518 21.83 14.99 39.91
CA LEU A 518 22.47 15.61 38.75
C LEU A 518 23.43 14.66 38.04
N SER A 519 24.14 13.79 38.78
CA SER A 519 24.97 12.77 38.13
C SER A 519 24.17 11.81 37.25
N LEU A 520 22.92 11.50 37.63
CA LEU A 520 21.99 10.71 36.82
C LEU A 520 21.59 11.44 35.54
N VAL A 521 21.27 12.75 35.63
CA VAL A 521 20.97 13.59 34.45
C VAL A 521 22.16 13.62 33.50
N VAL A 522 23.36 13.86 34.02
CA VAL A 522 24.57 13.97 33.20
C VAL A 522 24.85 12.66 32.48
N LYS A 523 24.81 11.53 33.19
CA LYS A 523 24.98 10.20 32.59
C LYS A 523 23.97 9.96 31.48
N PHE A 524 22.71 10.30 31.73
CA PHE A 524 21.65 10.15 30.75
C PHE A 524 21.85 11.05 29.52
N LEU A 525 22.28 12.30 29.71
CA LEU A 525 22.62 13.21 28.62
C LEU A 525 23.86 12.77 27.82
N GLU A 526 24.84 12.11 28.45
CA GLU A 526 25.99 11.52 27.75
C GLU A 526 25.57 10.37 26.83
N GLU A 527 24.62 9.54 27.28
CA GLU A 527 24.09 8.40 26.51
C GLU A 527 23.27 8.87 25.31
N LYS A 528 22.47 9.93 25.46
CA LYS A 528 21.47 10.31 24.44
C LYS A 528 22.04 10.91 23.16
N LYS A 529 23.23 11.51 23.16
CA LYS A 529 23.94 12.16 22.01
C LYS A 529 23.13 13.14 21.12
N THR A 530 21.84 13.34 21.37
CA THR A 530 20.94 14.20 20.59
C THR A 530 21.12 15.66 20.96
N ARG A 531 21.01 16.54 19.95
CA ARG A 531 21.24 17.98 20.06
C ARG A 531 20.08 18.77 19.47
N ASP A 532 18.87 18.23 19.51
CA ASP A 532 17.70 19.00 19.14
C ASP A 532 17.48 20.17 20.12
N LEU A 533 16.65 21.13 19.71
CA LEU A 533 16.39 22.34 20.48
C LEU A 533 15.87 22.04 21.91
N GLY A 534 15.02 21.03 22.05
CA GLY A 534 14.46 20.63 23.34
C GLY A 534 15.55 20.14 24.28
N TRP A 535 16.43 19.26 23.80
CA TRP A 535 17.55 18.76 24.57
C TRP A 535 18.54 19.86 24.90
N ILE A 536 18.82 20.78 23.98
CA ILE A 536 19.68 21.95 24.25
C ILE A 536 19.16 22.74 25.47
N LYS A 537 17.85 22.97 25.58
CA LYS A 537 17.24 23.62 26.77
C LYS A 537 17.44 22.80 28.05
N VAL A 538 17.36 21.47 27.95
CA VAL A 538 17.66 20.57 29.07
C VAL A 538 19.14 20.68 29.46
N TYR A 539 20.08 20.64 28.50
CA TYR A 539 21.51 20.82 28.75
C TYR A 539 21.78 22.15 29.47
N GLN A 540 21.14 23.24 29.02
CA GLN A 540 21.26 24.56 29.65
C GLN A 540 20.75 24.56 31.10
N LYS A 541 19.55 24.03 31.35
CA LYS A 541 18.97 23.93 32.69
C LYS A 541 19.82 23.02 33.60
N ALA A 542 20.29 21.88 33.09
CA ALA A 542 21.15 20.96 33.81
C ALA A 542 22.49 21.62 34.19
N LEU A 543 23.11 22.31 33.24
CA LEU A 543 24.34 23.05 33.47
C LEU A 543 24.13 24.14 34.52
N ALA A 544 23.07 24.94 34.43
CA ALA A 544 22.74 25.98 35.41
C ALA A 544 22.54 25.40 36.82
N SER A 545 21.88 24.25 36.94
CA SER A 545 21.66 23.57 38.22
C SER A 545 22.95 23.00 38.81
N VAL A 546 23.80 22.35 37.99
CA VAL A 546 25.14 21.88 38.41
C VAL A 546 26.00 23.03 38.89
N MET A 547 25.98 24.12 38.12
CA MET A 547 26.69 25.35 38.40
C MET A 547 26.29 25.97 39.75
N LYS A 548 24.99 25.98 40.07
CA LYS A 548 24.47 26.48 41.36
C LYS A 548 24.95 25.68 42.57
N ILE A 549 25.29 24.40 42.41
CA ILE A 549 25.78 23.51 43.49
C ILE A 549 27.32 23.52 43.57
N GLY A 550 28.02 24.08 42.57
CA GLY A 550 29.48 24.20 42.56
C GLY A 550 30.22 22.93 42.09
N GLU A 551 29.54 22.01 41.41
CA GLU A 551 30.11 20.73 40.96
C GLU A 551 30.79 20.84 39.59
N LYS A 552 32.01 21.38 39.56
CA LYS A 552 32.78 21.62 38.32
C LYS A 552 33.00 20.37 37.46
N GLU A 553 33.13 19.19 38.08
CA GLU A 553 33.34 17.93 37.36
C GLU A 553 32.12 17.56 36.51
N LEU A 554 30.91 17.69 37.08
CA LEU A 554 29.67 17.44 36.34
C LEU A 554 29.46 18.45 35.22
N ALA A 555 29.81 19.72 35.45
CA ALA A 555 29.71 20.76 34.42
C ALA A 555 30.64 20.45 33.23
N ALA A 556 31.86 19.99 33.51
CA ALA A 556 32.81 19.59 32.47
C ALA A 556 32.31 18.42 31.61
N LYS A 557 31.63 17.43 32.23
CA LYS A 557 31.02 16.29 31.53
C LYS A 557 29.89 16.74 30.60
N ILE A 558 28.99 17.61 31.07
CA ILE A 558 27.89 18.18 30.25
C ILE A 558 28.44 18.88 28.99
N ILE A 559 29.55 19.61 29.12
CA ILE A 559 30.17 20.36 28.00
C ILE A 559 31.03 19.45 27.11
N GLY A 560 31.24 18.19 27.50
CA GLY A 560 32.07 17.23 26.77
C GLY A 560 33.57 17.56 26.81
N LEU A 561 34.06 18.12 27.92
CA LEU A 561 35.49 18.38 28.09
C LEU A 561 36.26 17.06 28.35
N PRO A 562 37.33 16.77 27.60
CA PRO A 562 37.98 15.46 27.60
C PRO A 562 38.80 15.15 28.87
N SER A 563 39.10 16.14 29.73
CA SER A 563 39.82 15.89 30.99
C SER A 563 39.53 16.91 32.10
N MET A 564 39.64 16.45 33.35
CA MET A 564 39.49 17.25 34.57
C MET A 564 40.54 18.37 34.68
N GLU A 565 41.72 18.20 34.08
CA GLU A 565 42.77 19.22 34.08
C GLU A 565 42.36 20.45 33.26
N MET A 566 41.70 20.25 32.12
CA MET A 566 41.14 21.36 31.35
C MET A 566 40.02 22.07 32.13
N ALA A 567 39.18 21.32 32.85
CA ALA A 567 38.09 21.90 33.63
C ALA A 567 38.58 22.81 34.79
N ARG A 568 39.76 22.54 35.36
CA ARG A 568 40.33 23.38 36.43
C ARG A 568 40.87 24.72 35.94
N GLN A 569 41.26 24.82 34.67
CA GLN A 569 41.80 26.05 34.08
C GLN A 569 40.71 27.08 33.74
N TYR A 570 39.46 26.65 33.60
CA TYR A 570 38.36 27.54 33.26
C TYR A 570 37.66 28.04 34.53
N ASP A 571 37.52 29.37 34.59
CA ASP A 571 36.57 29.94 35.54
C ASP A 571 35.14 29.65 35.08
N PHE A 572 34.20 29.94 35.97
CA PHE A 572 32.80 29.62 35.76
C PHE A 572 32.17 30.38 34.59
N ILE A 573 32.64 31.62 34.35
CA ILE A 573 32.16 32.47 33.26
C ILE A 573 32.67 31.90 31.93
N ASP A 574 33.91 31.42 31.87
CA ASP A 574 34.45 30.78 30.67
C ASP A 574 33.77 29.45 30.38
N MET A 575 33.42 28.65 31.40
CA MET A 575 32.60 27.45 31.21
C MET A 575 31.22 27.76 30.63
N GLN A 576 30.56 28.82 31.12
CA GLN A 576 29.25 29.24 30.61
C GLN A 576 29.36 29.77 29.18
N ASN A 577 30.36 30.61 28.89
CA ASN A 577 30.61 31.13 27.56
C ASN A 577 31.02 30.02 26.58
N LYS A 578 31.76 29.01 27.04
CA LYS A 578 32.08 27.83 26.23
C LYS A 578 30.92 26.90 26.04
N ALA A 579 30.03 26.75 27.01
CA ALA A 579 28.80 26.00 26.81
C ALA A 579 27.93 26.72 25.78
N LEU A 580 27.73 28.03 25.91
CA LEU A 580 27.02 28.86 24.93
C LEU A 580 27.71 28.84 23.57
N ALA A 581 29.04 28.91 23.53
CA ALA A 581 29.80 28.80 22.30
C ALA A 581 29.91 27.37 21.77
N TRP A 582 29.72 26.33 22.57
CA TRP A 582 29.67 24.94 22.10
C TRP A 582 28.31 24.64 21.48
N MET A 583 27.26 25.14 22.13
CA MET A 583 25.89 25.17 21.60
C MET A 583 25.80 26.06 20.34
N GLY A 584 26.51 27.19 20.30
CA GLY A 584 26.52 28.15 19.18
C GLY A 584 27.56 27.88 18.08
N LYS A 585 28.75 27.32 18.37
CA LYS A 585 29.78 26.99 17.34
C LYS A 585 29.39 25.81 16.45
N SER A 586 28.32 25.07 16.79
CA SER A 586 27.61 24.22 15.83
C SER A 586 27.18 25.01 14.58
N GLN A 587 26.88 26.31 14.72
CA GLN A 587 26.31 27.15 13.66
C GLN A 587 27.35 27.83 12.75
N ASN A 588 28.62 27.93 13.12
CA ASN A 588 29.58 28.84 12.43
C ASN A 588 30.85 28.19 11.84
N ARG A 589 30.92 26.87 11.65
CA ARG A 589 31.95 26.27 10.78
C ARG A 589 31.44 26.11 9.35
N ILE A 590 31.37 27.22 8.62
CA ILE A 590 31.44 27.21 7.16
C ILE A 590 32.86 27.68 6.79
N PRO A 591 33.71 26.86 6.13
CA PRO A 591 34.92 27.39 5.54
C PRO A 591 34.52 28.40 4.47
N ALA A 592 34.95 29.65 4.62
CA ALA A 592 34.79 30.70 3.62
C ALA A 592 35.67 30.37 2.40
N SER A 593 35.20 29.48 1.53
CA SER A 593 35.69 29.32 0.16
C SER A 593 34.76 28.42 -0.65
N VAL A 594 33.58 28.93 -1.01
CA VAL A 594 32.92 28.53 -2.26
C VAL A 594 33.18 29.68 -3.24
N PRO A 595 33.98 29.50 -4.29
CA PRO A 595 34.18 30.53 -5.29
C PRO A 595 32.84 30.78 -5.99
N SER A 596 32.48 32.04 -6.10
CA SER A 596 31.38 32.52 -6.94
C SER A 596 31.55 31.94 -8.34
N VAL A 597 30.57 31.18 -8.81
CA VAL A 597 30.45 30.81 -10.22
C VAL A 597 30.24 32.12 -10.98
N ASP A 598 31.30 32.55 -11.66
CA ASP A 598 31.32 33.69 -12.55
C ASP A 598 30.41 33.38 -13.73
N SER A 599 29.30 34.13 -13.85
CA SER A 599 28.42 34.06 -15.00
C SER A 599 28.94 35.07 -16.04
N ARG A 600 29.94 34.64 -16.82
CA ARG A 600 30.32 35.30 -18.07
C ARG A 600 30.57 34.29 -19.19
N GLU A 601 29.89 34.58 -20.29
CA GLU A 601 30.29 34.33 -21.68
C GLU A 601 30.45 32.88 -22.16
N SER A 602 29.43 32.42 -22.89
CA SER A 602 29.64 31.57 -24.06
C SER A 602 28.69 31.98 -25.17
N SER A 603 29.08 33.02 -25.89
CA SER A 603 28.81 33.15 -27.32
C SER A 603 29.82 32.29 -28.09
N ARG A 604 29.40 31.10 -28.50
CA ARG A 604 29.79 30.40 -29.74
C ARG A 604 28.91 29.18 -29.95
#